data_AF-A9GIB2-F1
#
_entry.id   AF-A9GIB2-F1
#
_cell.length_a   1.000
_cell.length_b   1.000
_cell.length_c   1.000
_cell.angle_alpha   90.00
_cell.angle_beta   90.00
_cell.angle_gamma   90.00
#
_symmetry.space_group_name_H-M   'P 1'
#
loop_
_entity.id
_entity.type
_entity.pdbx_description
1 polymer ?
#
loop_
_entity_poly.entity_id
_entity_poly.type
_entity_poly.pdbx_seq_one_letter_code
_entity_poly.pdbx_strand_id
1 'polypeptide(L)'
;MGVLPCPDGHRWMIAAPSSGILGTMHPGATPLVAVLTLALPVIVAACAPASPGPPGPAGKAAAPPDTPALAVASAPSGPGTPGLAGAASSGAARADGAQGAAPSPAPTEPAPAISADEAEAILFPGDAAAHRDAIDACRRGNDGTAAAKSPAHERIRCLLALRYQGDPQAAASATALFDQNGSVAGLEREHMMDGGYRGMLHLVPELPVRAERRHLEWTVSAIADFDAFVADLAAAASSPVRYRHRALALRYFRSVRARTPSAYASGWTVAYNLSGSLHRSADDVRETLFHELFHLNDGAHGGWSQAALSPIYDGIVARCGTKITCLTPYSPNETIVKGGTYYSFQPGNGVVEYAAELAIRYYREQRAALRGKPLAKAPFKCGPPENARAWSLLAGEFFGGADRVAPCREGPPAAP
;
A
#
# COMPACT_ATOMS: atom_id res chain seq x y z
N MET A 1 41.82 -35.68 -25.73
CA MET A 1 41.47 -36.06 -24.34
C MET A 1 41.61 -34.82 -23.49
N GLY A 2 40.60 -34.25 -22.84
CA GLY A 2 39.15 -34.37 -22.96
C GLY A 2 38.61 -32.98 -22.65
N VAL A 3 37.85 -32.42 -23.58
CA VAL A 3 37.03 -31.22 -23.37
C VAL A 3 35.69 -31.72 -22.85
N LEU A 4 35.25 -31.19 -21.70
CA LEU A 4 33.86 -31.30 -21.26
C LEU A 4 33.33 -29.90 -20.90
N PRO A 5 32.03 -29.63 -21.17
CA PRO A 5 31.50 -28.29 -21.36
C PRO A 5 30.82 -27.74 -20.11
N CYS A 6 30.75 -26.41 -20.00
CA CYS A 6 29.79 -25.72 -19.14
C CYS A 6 28.44 -25.61 -19.88
N PRO A 7 27.31 -26.07 -19.31
CA PRO A 7 26.00 -25.71 -19.80
C PRO A 7 25.50 -24.43 -19.11
N ASP A 8 24.94 -23.57 -19.95
CA ASP A 8 23.82 -22.66 -19.71
C ASP A 8 24.02 -21.45 -18.78
N GLY A 9 24.32 -20.34 -19.46
CA GLY A 9 24.14 -19.00 -18.94
C GLY A 9 22.65 -18.66 -18.77
N HIS A 10 22.24 -18.48 -17.52
CA HIS A 10 21.11 -17.63 -17.17
C HIS A 10 21.63 -16.41 -16.42
N ARG A 11 21.63 -15.28 -17.12
CA ARG A 11 21.92 -13.96 -16.57
C ARG A 11 20.65 -13.50 -15.85
N TRP A 12 20.64 -13.57 -14.52
CA TRP A 12 19.61 -12.93 -13.70
C TRP A 12 19.74 -11.41 -13.86
N MET A 13 18.85 -10.79 -14.63
CA MET A 13 18.60 -9.36 -14.52
C MET A 13 17.73 -9.14 -13.28
N ILE A 14 18.35 -8.59 -12.25
CA ILE A 14 17.62 -7.99 -11.13
C ILE A 14 16.99 -6.71 -11.68
N ALA A 15 15.70 -6.75 -11.96
CA ALA A 15 14.91 -5.54 -12.17
C ALA A 15 14.82 -4.81 -10.83
N ALA A 16 15.39 -3.61 -10.76
CA ALA A 16 15.15 -2.69 -9.66
C ALA A 16 13.65 -2.37 -9.57
N PRO A 17 13.08 -2.19 -8.36
CA PRO A 17 11.72 -1.70 -8.25
C PRO A 17 11.64 -0.30 -8.89
N SER A 18 10.75 -0.18 -9.86
CA SER A 18 10.44 1.08 -10.54
C SER A 18 9.72 2.03 -9.58
N SER A 19 10.49 2.70 -8.71
CA SER A 19 10.08 3.99 -8.18
C SER A 19 10.17 4.98 -9.34
N GLY A 20 9.01 5.38 -9.87
CA GLY A 20 8.91 6.30 -10.99
C GLY A 20 9.33 7.71 -10.63
N ILE A 21 10.64 7.98 -10.57
CA ILE A 21 11.26 9.30 -10.79
C ILE A 21 12.65 9.07 -11.39
N LEU A 22 12.79 9.20 -12.73
CA LEU A 22 14.10 9.31 -13.38
C LEU A 22 14.17 10.63 -14.13
N GLY A 23 14.71 11.65 -13.46
CA GLY A 23 15.35 12.79 -14.11
C GLY A 23 16.76 12.39 -14.53
N THR A 24 17.10 12.63 -15.78
CA THR A 24 18.43 12.41 -16.35
C THR A 24 19.46 13.34 -15.69
N MET A 25 20.56 12.78 -15.16
CA MET A 25 21.75 13.54 -14.80
C MET A 25 22.97 13.07 -15.61
N HIS A 26 23.70 14.03 -16.16
CA HIS A 26 24.98 13.88 -16.86
C HIS A 26 26.12 13.47 -15.90
N PRO A 27 27.13 12.71 -16.38
CA PRO A 27 28.27 12.30 -15.58
C PRO A 27 29.37 13.36 -15.59
N GLY A 28 29.84 13.79 -14.42
CA GLY A 28 31.07 14.58 -14.34
C GLY A 28 31.29 15.27 -13.00
N ALA A 29 31.79 14.55 -12.00
CA ALA A 29 32.69 15.10 -10.97
C ALA A 29 33.23 13.97 -10.07
N THR A 30 34.55 13.84 -10.04
CA THR A 30 35.33 13.03 -9.08
C THR A 30 35.32 13.66 -7.67
N PRO A 31 35.39 12.87 -6.58
CA PRO A 31 35.39 13.41 -5.22
C PRO A 31 36.81 13.70 -4.72
N LEU A 32 36.96 14.83 -4.02
CA LEU A 32 38.16 15.19 -3.27
C LEU A 32 37.94 14.78 -1.81
N VAL A 33 38.79 13.85 -1.34
CA VAL A 33 38.82 13.34 0.02
C VAL A 33 39.39 14.41 0.96
N ALA A 34 38.65 14.77 2.00
CA ALA A 34 39.18 15.53 3.13
C ALA A 34 38.92 14.76 4.43
N VAL A 35 40.03 14.29 5.01
CA VAL A 35 40.13 13.69 6.34
C VAL A 35 39.98 14.80 7.37
N LEU A 36 39.04 14.67 8.30
CA LEU A 36 38.98 15.51 9.50
C LEU A 36 38.85 14.63 10.73
N THR A 37 39.97 14.44 11.42
CA THR A 37 40.09 13.90 12.76
C THR A 37 39.65 14.94 13.77
N LEU A 38 38.65 14.63 14.59
CA LEU A 38 38.29 15.44 15.77
C LEU A 38 38.10 14.54 16.99
N ALA A 39 38.82 14.90 18.04
CA ALA A 39 38.95 14.21 19.31
C ALA A 39 37.69 14.30 20.17
N LEU A 40 37.38 13.20 20.85
CA LEU A 40 36.36 13.09 21.90
C LEU A 40 36.98 13.42 23.28
N PRO A 41 36.31 14.20 24.13
CA PRO A 41 36.52 14.10 25.57
C PRO A 41 35.58 13.08 26.20
N VAL A 42 36.18 12.22 27.00
CA VAL A 42 35.59 11.27 27.94
C VAL A 42 34.85 12.04 29.04
N ILE A 43 33.59 11.69 29.30
CA ILE A 43 32.91 12.03 30.56
C ILE A 43 32.46 10.73 31.23
N VAL A 44 33.04 10.50 32.41
CA VAL A 44 32.66 9.47 33.38
C VAL A 44 31.83 10.16 34.48
N ALA A 45 30.66 9.62 34.80
CA ALA A 45 29.98 9.87 36.08
C ALA A 45 29.01 8.72 36.40
N ALA A 46 28.95 8.38 37.68
CA ALA A 46 28.63 7.08 38.25
C ALA A 46 27.14 6.83 38.59
N CYS A 47 26.81 5.55 38.80
CA CYS A 47 25.56 5.02 39.34
C CYS A 47 25.47 5.12 40.88
N ALA A 48 24.27 5.35 41.45
CA ALA A 48 23.71 4.67 42.65
C ALA A 48 22.22 5.08 42.90
N PRO A 49 21.42 4.42 43.79
CA PRO A 49 20.07 3.92 43.42
C PRO A 49 18.86 4.31 44.34
N ALA A 50 17.67 3.89 43.88
CA ALA A 50 16.44 3.42 44.59
C ALA A 50 15.40 4.36 45.29
N SER A 51 14.15 4.27 44.77
CA SER A 51 12.72 4.38 45.23
C SER A 51 12.33 4.53 46.73
N PRO A 52 11.06 4.85 47.15
CA PRO A 52 9.72 4.68 46.51
C PRO A 52 8.68 5.85 46.67
N GLY A 53 7.45 5.68 46.11
CA GLY A 53 6.37 6.71 45.93
C GLY A 53 5.34 6.94 47.07
N PRO A 54 4.02 7.09 46.78
CA PRO A 54 3.21 8.30 46.43
C PRO A 54 2.19 8.67 47.57
N PRO A 55 1.13 9.56 47.52
CA PRO A 55 0.20 9.91 46.41
C PRO A 55 -0.35 11.38 46.36
N GLY A 56 -1.22 11.69 45.37
CA GLY A 56 -2.29 12.71 45.52
C GLY A 56 -2.48 13.75 44.39
N PRO A 57 -3.71 13.96 43.85
CA PRO A 57 -3.98 14.81 42.68
C PRO A 57 -4.61 16.18 43.01
N ALA A 58 -4.26 17.20 42.23
CA ALA A 58 -4.99 18.46 41.96
C ALA A 58 -4.14 19.27 40.96
N GLY A 59 -4.61 20.09 40.03
CA GLY A 59 -5.93 20.59 39.67
C GLY A 59 -5.79 21.45 38.40
N LYS A 60 -6.95 21.84 37.86
CA LYS A 60 -7.10 22.73 36.68
C LYS A 60 -6.48 24.11 36.90
N ALA A 61 -5.81 24.64 35.87
CA ALA A 61 -5.68 26.06 35.48
C ALA A 61 -4.65 26.11 34.33
N ALA A 62 -4.61 27.03 33.37
CA ALA A 62 -5.46 28.07 32.83
C ALA A 62 -4.84 28.41 31.46
N ALA A 63 -5.62 28.98 30.54
CA ALA A 63 -5.13 29.45 29.25
C ALA A 63 -4.15 30.64 29.41
N PRO A 64 -3.11 30.77 28.58
CA PRO A 64 -2.35 32.00 28.44
C PRO A 64 -2.97 32.95 27.40
N PRO A 65 -2.74 34.27 27.53
CA PRO A 65 -3.46 35.33 26.81
C PRO A 65 -2.85 35.70 25.45
N ASP A 66 -3.70 36.30 24.62
CA ASP A 66 -3.40 37.03 23.39
C ASP A 66 -2.47 38.25 23.62
N THR A 67 -1.56 38.49 22.67
CA THR A 67 -1.24 39.79 22.01
C THR A 67 0.11 39.71 21.25
N PRO A 68 0.47 40.65 20.35
CA PRO A 68 -0.35 41.31 19.33
C PRO A 68 0.30 41.27 17.91
N ALA A 69 -0.50 41.68 16.93
CA ALA A 69 -0.11 41.92 15.54
C ALA A 69 0.96 43.01 15.39
N LEU A 70 1.89 42.82 14.44
CA LEU A 70 2.69 43.88 13.84
C LEU A 70 2.32 44.01 12.35
N ALA A 71 1.81 45.18 12.02
CA ALA A 71 1.59 45.66 10.67
C ALA A 71 2.93 46.11 10.05
N VAL A 72 3.14 45.81 8.77
CA VAL A 72 4.07 46.56 7.92
C VAL A 72 3.34 46.85 6.61
N ALA A 73 3.18 48.13 6.33
CA ALA A 73 2.61 48.67 5.09
C ALA A 73 3.72 48.94 4.06
N SER A 74 3.40 48.60 2.80
CA SER A 74 3.62 49.24 1.48
C SER A 74 4.70 50.34 1.33
N ALA A 75 5.42 50.54 0.22
CA ALA A 75 5.10 50.52 -1.23
C ALA A 75 6.41 50.78 -2.06
N PRO A 76 6.39 51.30 -3.31
CA PRO A 76 6.06 50.71 -4.62
C PRO A 76 7.20 50.85 -5.67
N SER A 77 7.05 50.29 -6.89
CA SER A 77 7.38 50.90 -8.21
C SER A 77 7.25 49.87 -9.35
N GLY A 78 6.38 50.14 -10.35
CA GLY A 78 6.36 49.46 -11.67
C GLY A 78 7.28 50.18 -12.68
N PRO A 79 6.98 50.25 -13.99
CA PRO A 79 6.20 49.37 -14.87
C PRO A 79 7.03 48.85 -16.08
N GLY A 80 6.52 47.91 -16.87
CA GLY A 80 7.16 47.55 -18.15
C GLY A 80 6.45 46.47 -18.96
N THR A 81 5.54 46.89 -19.83
CA THR A 81 5.13 46.17 -21.05
C THR A 81 5.59 47.00 -22.26
N PRO A 82 5.95 46.36 -23.40
CA PRO A 82 4.98 46.07 -24.48
C PRO A 82 5.27 44.69 -25.14
N GLY A 83 4.47 44.05 -25.99
CA GLY A 83 3.24 44.36 -26.71
C GLY A 83 3.18 43.43 -27.95
N LEU A 84 2.08 42.67 -28.06
CA LEU A 84 1.34 42.22 -29.27
C LEU A 84 2.05 41.64 -30.51
N ALA A 85 1.63 40.41 -30.88
CA ALA A 85 1.04 39.97 -32.17
C ALA A 85 1.08 38.42 -32.23
N GLY A 86 0.13 37.64 -32.74
CA GLY A 86 -1.16 37.86 -33.39
C GLY A 86 -1.69 36.50 -33.89
N ALA A 87 -3.01 36.32 -33.76
CA ALA A 87 -3.93 35.48 -34.55
C ALA A 87 -3.53 34.04 -35.00
N ALA A 88 -4.35 33.06 -34.59
CA ALA A 88 -5.17 32.31 -35.56
C ALA A 88 -6.32 31.55 -34.86
N SER A 89 -7.52 31.88 -35.30
CA SER A 89 -8.74 31.08 -35.16
C SER A 89 -8.61 29.78 -35.94
N SER A 90 -8.98 28.65 -35.35
CA SER A 90 -9.67 27.56 -36.04
C SER A 90 -10.12 26.46 -35.08
N GLY A 91 -11.39 26.06 -35.22
CA GLY A 91 -11.84 24.70 -34.97
C GLY A 91 -12.27 24.35 -33.55
N ALA A 92 -13.56 24.58 -33.24
CA ALA A 92 -14.28 23.72 -32.31
C ALA A 92 -14.26 22.28 -32.84
N ALA A 93 -13.23 21.51 -32.46
CA ALA A 93 -13.20 20.08 -32.69
C ALA A 93 -14.18 19.44 -31.71
N ARG A 94 -15.24 18.84 -32.27
CA ARG A 94 -16.06 17.86 -31.56
C ARG A 94 -15.11 16.84 -30.94
N ALA A 95 -15.21 16.66 -29.63
CA ALA A 95 -14.66 15.50 -28.94
C ALA A 95 -15.49 14.29 -29.39
N ASP A 96 -15.26 13.82 -30.62
CA ASP A 96 -15.71 12.51 -31.04
C ASP A 96 -15.02 11.50 -30.15
N GLY A 97 -15.85 10.77 -29.41
CA GLY A 97 -15.44 9.80 -28.43
C GLY A 97 -14.56 8.73 -29.08
N ALA A 98 -13.25 8.84 -28.88
CA ALA A 98 -12.38 7.69 -28.93
C ALA A 98 -12.78 6.77 -27.77
N GLN A 99 -13.78 5.93 -28.01
CA GLN A 99 -13.97 4.69 -27.29
C GLN A 99 -12.78 3.80 -27.63
N GLY A 100 -11.62 4.07 -27.02
CA GLY A 100 -10.54 3.11 -27.01
C GLY A 100 -11.08 1.84 -26.38
N ALA A 101 -11.20 0.77 -27.17
CA ALA A 101 -11.57 -0.53 -26.65
C ALA A 101 -10.59 -0.87 -25.52
N ALA A 102 -11.12 -1.27 -24.36
CA ALA A 102 -10.30 -1.67 -23.24
C ALA A 102 -9.35 -2.79 -23.70
N PRO A 103 -8.08 -2.78 -23.27
CA PRO A 103 -7.17 -3.88 -23.57
C PRO A 103 -7.79 -5.20 -23.12
N SER A 104 -7.57 -6.26 -23.90
CA SER A 104 -8.13 -7.57 -23.59
C SER A 104 -7.62 -8.07 -22.22
N PRO A 105 -8.49 -8.73 -21.44
CA PRO A 105 -8.12 -9.40 -20.20
C PRO A 105 -6.84 -10.23 -20.29
N ALA A 106 -5.87 -10.00 -19.39
CA ALA A 106 -4.76 -10.92 -19.17
C ALA A 106 -5.25 -12.31 -18.70
N PRO A 107 -4.59 -13.41 -19.14
CA PRO A 107 -4.95 -14.78 -18.75
C PRO A 107 -4.82 -15.00 -17.23
N THR A 108 -5.69 -15.86 -16.67
CA THR A 108 -5.72 -16.17 -15.24
C THR A 108 -4.80 -17.36 -14.94
N GLU A 109 -3.60 -17.10 -14.48
CA GLU A 109 -2.77 -18.13 -13.84
C GLU A 109 -2.98 -18.08 -12.33
N PRO A 110 -3.25 -19.22 -11.66
CA PRO A 110 -3.36 -19.22 -10.21
C PRO A 110 -2.05 -18.75 -9.57
N ALA A 111 -2.19 -17.89 -8.57
CA ALA A 111 -1.13 -17.47 -7.68
C ALA A 111 -0.24 -18.65 -7.25
N PRO A 112 1.09 -18.61 -7.45
CA PRO A 112 1.95 -19.61 -6.87
C PRO A 112 1.80 -19.59 -5.34
N ALA A 113 1.65 -20.77 -4.76
CA ALA A 113 1.62 -20.94 -3.31
C ALA A 113 2.99 -20.60 -2.70
N ILE A 114 3.00 -20.04 -1.49
CA ILE A 114 4.25 -19.79 -0.76
C ILE A 114 4.90 -21.13 -0.43
N SER A 115 6.13 -21.32 -0.88
CA SER A 115 6.90 -22.53 -0.58
C SER A 115 7.39 -22.54 0.86
N ALA A 116 7.80 -23.71 1.38
CA ALA A 116 8.34 -23.79 2.73
C ALA A 116 9.67 -23.02 2.90
N ASP A 117 10.49 -22.95 1.86
CA ASP A 117 11.74 -22.18 1.88
C ASP A 117 11.46 -20.67 1.81
N GLU A 118 10.47 -20.26 1.03
CA GLU A 118 10.00 -18.87 1.00
C GLU A 118 9.40 -18.46 2.36
N ALA A 119 8.58 -19.32 2.96
CA ALA A 119 8.04 -19.08 4.30
C ALA A 119 9.15 -18.96 5.35
N GLU A 120 10.20 -19.77 5.28
CA GLU A 120 11.37 -19.64 6.16
C GLU A 120 12.03 -18.27 5.98
N ALA A 121 12.23 -17.81 4.74
CA ALA A 121 12.82 -16.50 4.46
C ALA A 121 11.93 -15.32 4.88
N ILE A 122 10.61 -15.48 4.84
CA ILE A 122 9.63 -14.50 5.35
C ILE A 122 9.63 -14.48 6.88
N LEU A 123 9.70 -15.64 7.52
CA LEU A 123 9.60 -15.76 8.96
C LEU A 123 10.93 -15.44 9.65
N PHE A 124 12.07 -15.76 9.05
CA PHE A 124 13.42 -15.60 9.64
C PHE A 124 14.38 -14.74 8.81
N PRO A 125 14.00 -13.50 8.46
CA PRO A 125 14.86 -12.60 7.71
C PRO A 125 16.03 -12.13 8.56
N GLY A 126 17.22 -12.64 8.29
CA GLY A 126 18.47 -12.19 8.93
C GLY A 126 18.79 -12.83 10.27
N ASP A 127 17.89 -13.62 10.86
CA ASP A 127 18.10 -14.31 12.15
C ASP A 127 17.99 -15.85 12.06
N ALA A 128 17.79 -16.42 10.87
CA ALA A 128 17.69 -17.88 10.67
C ALA A 128 18.86 -18.67 11.30
N ALA A 129 20.08 -18.11 11.31
CA ALA A 129 21.24 -18.74 11.93
C ALA A 129 21.07 -18.94 13.45
N ALA A 130 20.41 -18.01 14.15
CA ALA A 130 20.14 -18.11 15.58
C ALA A 130 19.06 -19.16 15.91
N HIS A 131 18.27 -19.56 14.91
CA HIS A 131 17.18 -20.53 15.03
C HIS A 131 17.46 -21.85 14.28
N ARG A 132 18.71 -22.08 13.83
CA ARG A 132 19.08 -23.15 12.91
C ARG A 132 18.59 -24.53 13.36
N ASP A 133 18.89 -24.93 14.59
CA ASP A 133 18.55 -26.28 15.07
C ASP A 133 17.03 -26.53 15.10
N ALA A 134 16.25 -25.50 15.46
CA ALA A 134 14.79 -25.57 15.49
C ALA A 134 14.18 -25.53 14.08
N ILE A 135 14.74 -24.73 13.17
CA ILE A 135 14.37 -24.73 11.75
C ILE A 135 14.67 -26.10 11.13
N ASP A 136 15.84 -26.68 11.42
CA ASP A 136 16.23 -28.01 10.96
C ASP A 136 15.32 -29.11 11.54
N ALA A 137 14.84 -28.96 12.77
CA ALA A 137 13.81 -29.83 13.32
C ALA A 137 12.49 -29.73 12.52
N CYS A 138 12.05 -28.53 12.15
CA CYS A 138 10.89 -28.36 11.26
C CYS A 138 11.09 -28.96 9.87
N ARG A 139 12.33 -28.97 9.34
CA ARG A 139 12.66 -29.60 8.05
C ARG A 139 12.59 -31.12 8.08
N ARG A 140 13.06 -31.73 9.17
CA ARG A 140 12.98 -33.19 9.36
C ARG A 140 11.54 -33.67 9.52
N GLY A 141 10.65 -32.82 10.02
CA GLY A 141 9.26 -33.18 10.30
C GLY A 141 9.16 -34.09 11.53
N ASN A 142 7.91 -34.32 11.97
CA ASN A 142 7.64 -35.39 12.94
C ASN A 142 7.32 -36.66 12.14
N ASP A 143 8.16 -37.69 12.24
CA ASP A 143 8.05 -38.99 11.55
C ASP A 143 6.80 -39.82 11.95
N GLY A 144 5.71 -39.21 12.43
CA GLY A 144 4.57 -39.95 12.94
C GLY A 144 3.27 -39.17 12.91
N THR A 145 2.46 -39.35 11.87
CA THR A 145 1.08 -39.86 11.92
C THR A 145 0.39 -39.68 10.56
N ALA A 146 -0.25 -40.75 10.10
CA ALA A 146 -0.85 -40.87 8.79
C ALA A 146 -2.20 -40.14 8.69
N ALA A 147 -2.17 -38.83 8.43
CA ALA A 147 -3.29 -38.05 7.88
C ALA A 147 -2.85 -36.66 7.33
N ALA A 148 -1.54 -36.43 7.17
CA ALA A 148 -0.99 -35.08 7.09
C ALA A 148 -1.21 -34.39 5.73
N LYS A 149 -1.42 -33.06 5.77
CA LYS A 149 -1.26 -32.14 4.63
C LYS A 149 0.16 -32.30 4.03
N SER A 150 0.42 -31.71 2.86
CA SER A 150 1.71 -31.91 2.18
C SER A 150 2.90 -31.61 3.12
N PRO A 151 4.04 -32.29 2.99
CA PRO A 151 5.21 -32.06 3.86
C PRO A 151 5.62 -30.58 3.95
N ALA A 152 5.47 -29.83 2.84
CA ALA A 152 5.71 -28.40 2.80
C ALA A 152 4.73 -27.60 3.68
N HIS A 153 3.44 -27.96 3.66
CA HIS A 153 2.43 -27.29 4.46
C HIS A 153 2.64 -27.49 5.97
N GLU A 154 2.97 -28.71 6.40
CA GLU A 154 3.30 -28.98 7.80
C GLU A 154 4.60 -28.30 8.25
N ARG A 155 5.62 -28.22 7.37
CA ARG A 155 6.83 -27.45 7.64
C ARG A 155 6.52 -25.97 7.89
N ILE A 156 5.64 -25.35 7.10
CA ILE A 156 5.25 -23.94 7.30
C ILE A 156 4.55 -23.75 8.64
N ARG A 157 3.63 -24.65 9.03
CA ARG A 157 2.99 -24.61 10.36
C ARG A 157 4.00 -24.71 11.50
N CYS A 158 4.99 -25.60 11.37
CA CYS A 158 6.07 -25.71 12.35
C CYS A 158 6.89 -24.41 12.46
N LEU A 159 7.25 -23.80 11.33
CA LEU A 159 7.98 -22.54 11.29
C LEU A 159 7.17 -21.38 11.91
N LEU A 160 5.86 -21.31 11.66
CA LEU A 160 4.96 -20.33 12.28
C LEU A 160 4.91 -20.50 13.80
N ALA A 161 4.74 -21.74 14.28
CA ALA A 161 4.74 -22.06 15.70
C ALA A 161 6.07 -21.66 16.36
N LEU A 162 7.20 -21.94 15.71
CA LEU A 162 8.53 -21.55 16.18
C LEU A 162 8.67 -20.02 16.28
N ARG A 163 8.30 -19.28 15.23
CA ARG A 163 8.42 -17.82 15.19
C ARG A 163 7.56 -17.13 16.26
N TYR A 164 6.35 -17.62 16.48
CA TYR A 164 5.39 -17.04 17.41
C TYR A 164 5.35 -17.72 18.79
N GLN A 165 6.32 -18.57 19.13
CA GLN A 165 6.34 -19.36 20.38
C GLN A 165 6.18 -18.53 21.67
N GLY A 166 6.56 -17.24 21.64
CA GLY A 166 6.43 -16.32 22.77
C GLY A 166 5.04 -15.69 22.96
N ASP A 167 4.10 -15.94 22.05
CA ASP A 167 2.72 -15.44 22.11
C ASP A 167 1.75 -16.46 21.46
N PRO A 168 1.15 -17.37 22.25
CA PRO A 168 0.28 -18.42 21.73
C PRO A 168 -0.94 -17.91 20.95
N GLN A 169 -1.45 -16.72 21.29
CA GLN A 169 -2.59 -16.14 20.58
C GLN A 169 -2.16 -15.66 19.20
N ALA A 170 -1.02 -14.96 19.09
CA ALA A 170 -0.48 -14.57 17.80
C ALA A 170 -0.09 -15.79 16.94
N ALA A 171 0.45 -16.85 17.56
CA ALA A 171 0.75 -18.12 16.86
C ALA A 171 -0.51 -18.75 16.25
N ALA A 172 -1.61 -18.78 17.01
CA ALA A 172 -2.89 -19.29 16.53
C ALA A 172 -3.44 -18.45 15.37
N SER A 173 -3.41 -17.11 15.47
CA SER A 173 -3.85 -16.22 14.40
C SER A 173 -3.01 -16.36 13.12
N ALA A 174 -1.69 -16.41 13.24
CA ALA A 174 -0.80 -16.55 12.09
C ALA A 174 -0.95 -17.93 11.41
N THR A 175 -1.15 -18.99 12.20
CA THR A 175 -1.41 -20.34 11.68
C THR A 175 -2.76 -20.41 10.97
N ALA A 176 -3.81 -19.82 11.57
CA ALA A 176 -5.15 -19.78 10.97
C ALA A 176 -5.16 -19.02 9.64
N LEU A 177 -4.44 -17.90 9.56
CA LEU A 177 -4.26 -17.14 8.32
C LEU A 177 -3.67 -18.03 7.21
N PHE A 178 -2.57 -18.72 7.51
CA PHE A 178 -1.93 -19.62 6.56
C PHE A 178 -2.83 -20.79 6.15
N ASP A 179 -3.48 -21.45 7.11
CA ASP A 179 -4.38 -22.58 6.83
C ASP A 179 -5.57 -22.17 5.94
N GLN A 180 -6.10 -20.96 6.11
CA GLN A 180 -7.31 -20.49 5.43
C GLN A 180 -7.04 -19.94 4.03
N ASN A 181 -5.97 -19.14 3.88
CA ASN A 181 -5.73 -18.40 2.64
C ASN A 181 -4.30 -18.53 2.08
N GLY A 182 -3.45 -19.33 2.73
CA GLY A 182 -2.07 -19.57 2.32
C GLY A 182 -1.09 -18.43 2.57
N SER A 183 -1.52 -17.33 3.22
CA SER A 183 -0.64 -16.19 3.50
C SER A 183 0.24 -16.45 4.72
N VAL A 184 1.47 -15.95 4.67
CA VAL A 184 2.45 -16.10 5.77
C VAL A 184 2.69 -14.73 6.39
N ALA A 185 2.39 -14.61 7.68
CA ALA A 185 2.68 -13.45 8.51
C ALA A 185 4.09 -13.59 9.10
N GLY A 186 5.02 -12.76 8.64
CA GLY A 186 6.42 -12.76 9.08
C GLY A 186 7.01 -11.37 9.17
N LEU A 187 8.29 -11.23 8.90
CA LEU A 187 9.05 -10.02 9.17
C LEU A 187 9.57 -9.41 7.87
N GLU A 188 9.69 -8.08 7.86
CA GLU A 188 10.53 -7.43 6.86
C GLU A 188 12.00 -7.49 7.26
N ARG A 189 12.90 -7.40 6.28
CA ARG A 189 14.33 -7.19 6.53
C ARG A 189 14.60 -5.78 7.02
N GLU A 190 15.61 -5.64 7.86
CA GLU A 190 16.17 -4.32 8.13
C GLU A 190 16.80 -3.75 6.85
N HIS A 191 16.43 -2.52 6.48
CA HIS A 191 16.99 -1.84 5.31
C HIS A 191 16.73 -0.33 5.33
N MET A 192 17.42 0.38 4.44
CA MET A 192 17.12 1.78 4.11
C MET A 192 16.20 1.82 2.89
N MET A 193 15.13 2.59 2.98
CA MET A 193 14.16 2.81 1.90
C MET A 193 14.18 4.28 1.48
N ASP A 194 14.17 4.55 0.18
CA ASP A 194 13.90 5.90 -0.32
C ASP A 194 12.39 6.21 -0.17
N GLY A 195 12.07 7.13 0.73
CA GLY A 195 10.70 7.60 0.97
C GLY A 195 10.29 8.77 0.07
N GLY A 196 11.04 9.06 -0.99
CA GLY A 196 10.83 10.20 -1.89
C GLY A 196 11.05 11.52 -1.16
N TYR A 197 10.02 12.38 -1.12
CA TYR A 197 10.10 13.67 -0.41
C TYR A 197 10.38 13.54 1.09
N ARG A 198 10.20 12.34 1.67
CA ARG A 198 10.50 12.04 3.08
C ARG A 198 11.97 11.68 3.32
N GLY A 199 12.77 11.56 2.26
CA GLY A 199 14.16 11.14 2.32
C GLY A 199 14.33 9.66 2.68
N MET A 200 15.55 9.30 3.07
CA MET A 200 15.89 7.93 3.44
C MET A 200 15.27 7.54 4.78
N LEU A 201 14.53 6.44 4.79
CA LEU A 201 13.85 5.87 5.94
C LEU A 201 14.55 4.59 6.37
N HIS A 202 14.81 4.44 7.66
CA HIS A 202 15.35 3.20 8.22
C HIS A 202 14.20 2.33 8.73
N LEU A 203 14.00 1.19 8.08
CA LEU A 203 12.96 0.21 8.42
C LEU A 203 13.61 -0.97 9.15
N VAL A 204 12.98 -1.44 10.24
CA VAL A 204 13.45 -2.56 11.05
C VAL A 204 12.35 -3.59 11.27
N PRO A 205 12.67 -4.90 11.34
CA PRO A 205 11.71 -5.95 11.65
C PRO A 205 11.03 -5.70 13.00
N GLU A 206 9.72 -5.93 13.07
CA GLU A 206 8.97 -5.90 14.32
C GLU A 206 7.81 -6.91 14.24
N LEU A 207 7.74 -7.85 15.19
CA LEU A 207 6.71 -8.88 15.24
C LEU A 207 5.40 -8.34 15.84
N PRO A 208 4.21 -8.64 15.26
CA PRO A 208 2.93 -8.24 15.82
C PRO A 208 2.52 -9.17 16.98
N VAL A 209 3.20 -9.03 18.12
CA VAL A 209 2.95 -9.82 19.34
C VAL A 209 2.66 -8.92 20.53
N ARG A 210 2.14 -9.48 21.62
CA ARG A 210 1.83 -8.78 22.87
C ARG A 210 0.94 -7.56 22.61
N ALA A 211 1.41 -6.34 22.93
CA ALA A 211 0.65 -5.11 22.73
C ALA A 211 0.35 -4.83 21.25
N GLU A 212 1.21 -5.29 20.34
CA GLU A 212 1.04 -5.10 18.90
C GLU A 212 0.23 -6.21 18.23
N ARG A 213 -0.19 -7.24 18.97
CA ARG A 213 -0.98 -8.37 18.46
C ARG A 213 -2.27 -7.93 17.74
N ARG A 214 -2.86 -6.82 18.18
CA ARG A 214 -4.03 -6.20 17.52
C ARG A 214 -3.83 -5.98 16.02
N HIS A 215 -2.60 -5.71 15.57
CA HIS A 215 -2.31 -5.48 14.15
C HIS A 215 -2.41 -6.78 13.35
N LEU A 216 -1.95 -7.91 13.92
CA LEU A 216 -2.16 -9.23 13.31
C LEU A 216 -3.65 -9.56 13.27
N GLU A 217 -4.39 -9.31 14.35
CA GLU A 217 -5.84 -9.54 14.39
C GLU A 217 -6.59 -8.72 13.32
N TRP A 218 -6.23 -7.44 13.14
CA TRP A 218 -6.79 -6.59 12.09
C TRP A 218 -6.45 -7.09 10.69
N THR A 219 -5.21 -7.51 10.45
CA THR A 219 -4.78 -8.07 9.16
C THR A 219 -5.52 -9.38 8.86
N VAL A 220 -5.63 -10.29 9.82
CA VAL A 220 -6.38 -11.55 9.65
C VAL A 220 -7.85 -11.27 9.34
N SER A 221 -8.47 -10.34 10.07
CA SER A 221 -9.85 -9.93 9.80
C SER A 221 -10.02 -9.29 8.42
N ALA A 222 -9.08 -8.47 7.97
CA ALA A 222 -9.10 -7.86 6.64
C ALA A 222 -9.04 -8.92 5.54
N ILE A 223 -8.12 -9.88 5.64
CA ILE A 223 -7.96 -10.96 4.66
C ILE A 223 -9.20 -11.86 4.60
N ALA A 224 -9.75 -12.26 5.75
CA ALA A 224 -10.99 -13.04 5.78
C ALA A 224 -12.17 -12.28 5.17
N ASP A 225 -12.22 -10.96 5.35
CA ASP A 225 -13.23 -10.11 4.70
C ASP A 225 -13.03 -10.04 3.18
N PHE A 226 -11.78 -10.02 2.70
CA PHE A 226 -11.48 -10.09 1.26
C PHE A 226 -11.87 -11.43 0.66
N ASP A 227 -11.62 -12.55 1.35
CA ASP A 227 -12.05 -13.88 0.92
C ASP A 227 -13.58 -13.94 0.74
N ALA A 228 -14.33 -13.48 1.75
CA ALA A 228 -15.79 -13.43 1.67
C ALA A 228 -16.26 -12.50 0.54
N PHE A 229 -15.68 -11.30 0.46
CA PHE A 229 -15.99 -10.33 -0.59
C PHE A 229 -15.78 -10.89 -1.99
N VAL A 230 -14.62 -11.49 -2.27
CA VAL A 230 -14.31 -12.03 -3.59
C VAL A 230 -15.19 -13.25 -3.92
N ALA A 231 -15.50 -14.10 -2.94
CA ALA A 231 -16.42 -15.22 -3.14
C ALA A 231 -17.85 -14.74 -3.49
N ASP A 232 -18.38 -13.78 -2.72
CA ASP A 232 -19.71 -13.19 -2.97
C ASP A 232 -19.76 -12.48 -4.33
N LEU A 233 -18.69 -11.76 -4.69
CA LEU A 233 -18.61 -11.04 -5.95
C LEU A 233 -18.53 -12.00 -7.14
N ALA A 234 -17.74 -13.08 -7.03
CA ALA A 234 -17.64 -14.11 -8.05
C ALA A 234 -18.98 -14.78 -8.35
N ALA A 235 -19.83 -14.97 -7.33
CA ALA A 235 -21.18 -15.51 -7.51
C ALA A 235 -22.10 -14.59 -8.34
N ALA A 236 -21.77 -13.30 -8.46
CA ALA A 236 -22.54 -12.32 -9.22
C ALA A 236 -21.82 -11.80 -10.48
N ALA A 237 -20.61 -12.29 -10.76
CA ALA A 237 -19.80 -11.85 -11.88
C ALA A 237 -20.21 -12.56 -13.18
N SER A 238 -20.05 -11.87 -14.32
CA SER A 238 -20.29 -12.45 -15.66
C SER A 238 -19.02 -13.07 -16.26
N SER A 239 -17.88 -12.90 -15.60
CA SER A 239 -16.58 -13.44 -15.99
C SER A 239 -15.77 -13.79 -14.73
N PRO A 240 -14.70 -14.59 -14.84
CA PRO A 240 -13.86 -14.91 -13.68
C PRO A 240 -13.34 -13.64 -12.98
N VAL A 241 -13.43 -13.61 -11.65
CA VAL A 241 -12.76 -12.58 -10.83
C VAL A 241 -11.26 -12.85 -10.87
N ARG A 242 -10.48 -11.84 -11.26
CA ARG A 242 -9.02 -11.93 -11.45
C ARG A 242 -8.21 -11.25 -10.36
N TYR A 243 -8.89 -10.64 -9.38
CA TYR A 243 -8.25 -10.00 -8.24
C TYR A 243 -7.65 -11.03 -7.26
N ARG A 244 -6.33 -11.17 -7.28
CA ARG A 244 -5.59 -12.02 -6.33
C ARG A 244 -5.54 -11.36 -4.96
N HIS A 245 -5.88 -12.15 -3.94
CA HIS A 245 -5.89 -11.74 -2.52
C HIS A 245 -5.38 -12.84 -1.56
N ARG A 246 -4.80 -13.92 -2.11
CA ARG A 246 -4.36 -15.11 -1.38
C ARG A 246 -2.87 -15.38 -1.60
N ALA A 247 -2.32 -16.23 -0.72
CA ALA A 247 -0.91 -16.59 -0.69
C ALA A 247 -0.01 -15.34 -0.72
N LEU A 248 -0.21 -14.46 0.26
CA LEU A 248 0.53 -13.20 0.41
C LEU A 248 1.65 -13.34 1.44
N ALA A 249 2.80 -12.75 1.16
CA ALA A 249 3.83 -12.53 2.17
C ALA A 249 3.51 -11.25 2.94
N LEU A 250 3.05 -11.36 4.19
CA LEU A 250 2.72 -10.22 5.03
C LEU A 250 3.89 -9.94 5.96
N ARG A 251 4.67 -8.90 5.65
CA ARG A 251 5.94 -8.61 6.33
C ARG A 251 5.80 -7.43 7.28
N TYR A 252 5.92 -7.69 8.58
CA TYR A 252 5.76 -6.67 9.60
C TYR A 252 7.07 -5.94 9.90
N PHE A 253 6.99 -4.62 10.08
CA PHE A 253 8.12 -3.76 10.38
C PHE A 253 7.71 -2.56 11.24
N ARG A 254 8.69 -1.76 11.67
CA ARG A 254 8.49 -0.38 12.09
C ARG A 254 9.53 0.55 11.47
N SER A 255 9.18 1.82 11.33
CA SER A 255 10.14 2.84 10.91
C SER A 255 10.86 3.43 12.12
N VAL A 256 12.17 3.58 12.05
CA VAL A 256 12.95 4.22 13.11
C VAL A 256 12.70 5.73 13.08
N ARG A 257 12.23 6.30 14.20
CA ARG A 257 11.94 7.74 14.37
C ARG A 257 10.94 8.32 13.35
N ALA A 258 10.16 7.46 12.69
CA ALA A 258 9.15 7.84 11.71
C ALA A 258 7.91 6.95 11.86
N ARG A 259 6.81 7.32 11.19
CA ARG A 259 5.56 6.53 11.14
C ARG A 259 5.16 6.19 9.69
N THR A 260 6.12 6.30 8.78
CA THR A 260 5.92 6.19 7.33
C THR A 260 6.97 5.26 6.71
N PRO A 261 6.66 4.62 5.58
CA PRO A 261 5.30 4.48 5.04
C PRO A 261 4.42 3.65 5.99
N SER A 262 3.09 3.74 5.86
CA SER A 262 2.20 2.87 6.65
C SER A 262 2.26 1.43 6.13
N ALA A 263 2.34 1.28 4.81
CA ALA A 263 2.60 0.02 4.15
C ALA A 263 3.27 0.28 2.78
N TYR A 264 3.77 -0.77 2.15
CA TYR A 264 4.14 -0.78 0.73
C TYR A 264 4.00 -2.21 0.18
N ALA A 265 3.92 -2.35 -1.14
CA ALA A 265 3.77 -3.64 -1.79
C ALA A 265 4.83 -3.89 -2.88
N SER A 266 5.31 -5.13 -2.98
CA SER A 266 6.12 -5.59 -4.12
C SER A 266 6.15 -7.12 -4.18
N GLY A 267 6.19 -7.73 -5.36
CA GLY A 267 6.43 -9.18 -5.50
C GLY A 267 5.50 -10.07 -4.66
N TRP A 268 4.19 -9.77 -4.64
CA TRP A 268 3.18 -10.43 -3.79
C TRP A 268 3.44 -10.38 -2.28
N THR A 269 4.30 -9.45 -1.87
CA THR A 269 4.53 -9.05 -0.49
C THR A 269 3.78 -7.76 -0.20
N VAL A 270 3.12 -7.70 0.95
CA VAL A 270 2.67 -6.44 1.56
C VAL A 270 3.47 -6.25 2.84
N ALA A 271 4.32 -5.24 2.85
CA ALA A 271 5.05 -4.83 4.04
C ALA A 271 4.21 -3.86 4.85
N TYR A 272 4.02 -4.13 6.14
CA TYR A 272 3.08 -3.45 7.03
C TYR A 272 3.81 -2.84 8.23
N ASN A 273 3.65 -1.53 8.43
CA ASN A 273 4.24 -0.81 9.55
C ASN A 273 3.34 -0.89 10.79
N LEU A 274 3.79 -1.54 11.86
CA LEU A 274 3.06 -1.61 13.13
C LEU A 274 2.84 -0.23 13.75
N SER A 275 3.73 0.72 13.48
CA SER A 275 3.62 2.12 13.93
C SER A 275 3.11 3.08 12.84
N GLY A 276 2.55 2.55 11.75
CA GLY A 276 2.03 3.32 10.62
C GLY A 276 1.04 4.40 11.04
N SER A 277 1.09 5.57 10.41
CA SER A 277 0.20 6.69 10.76
C SER A 277 -1.26 6.46 10.35
N LEU A 278 -1.50 5.59 9.36
CA LEU A 278 -2.85 5.27 8.88
C LEU A 278 -3.53 4.18 9.70
N HIS A 279 -2.79 3.37 10.47
CA HIS A 279 -3.34 2.17 11.14
C HIS A 279 -4.00 2.49 12.48
N ARG A 280 -5.11 3.23 12.45
CA ARG A 280 -5.83 3.68 13.66
C ARG A 280 -7.01 2.78 14.04
N SER A 281 -7.49 1.98 13.10
CA SER A 281 -8.64 1.09 13.27
C SER A 281 -8.51 -0.14 12.37
N ALA A 282 -9.32 -1.18 12.63
CA ALA A 282 -9.41 -2.35 11.76
C ALA A 282 -9.87 -1.98 10.33
N ASP A 283 -10.71 -0.95 10.20
CA ASP A 283 -11.20 -0.48 8.90
C ASP A 283 -10.09 0.26 8.13
N ASP A 284 -9.33 1.13 8.79
CA ASP A 284 -8.19 1.84 8.19
C ASP A 284 -7.12 0.83 7.71
N VAL A 285 -6.87 -0.22 8.49
CA VAL A 285 -5.96 -1.31 8.10
C VAL A 285 -6.48 -2.09 6.90
N ARG A 286 -7.77 -2.41 6.88
CA ARG A 286 -8.38 -3.12 5.76
C ARG A 286 -8.29 -2.32 4.47
N GLU A 287 -8.58 -1.02 4.51
CA GLU A 287 -8.47 -0.15 3.34
C GLU A 287 -7.01 -0.01 2.89
N THR A 288 -6.06 0.12 3.82
CA THR A 288 -4.62 0.15 3.50
C THR A 288 -4.18 -1.15 2.82
N LEU A 289 -4.54 -2.32 3.36
CA LEU A 289 -4.17 -3.60 2.75
C LEU A 289 -4.80 -3.79 1.36
N PHE A 290 -6.04 -3.34 1.16
CA PHE A 290 -6.69 -3.43 -0.15
C PHE A 290 -6.02 -2.51 -1.18
N HIS A 291 -5.60 -1.31 -0.76
CA HIS A 291 -4.80 -0.38 -1.55
C HIS A 291 -3.48 -1.04 -2.01
N GLU A 292 -2.69 -1.54 -1.07
CA GLU A 292 -1.40 -2.16 -1.37
C GLU A 292 -1.54 -3.41 -2.25
N LEU A 293 -2.59 -4.20 -2.02
CA LEU A 293 -2.88 -5.37 -2.84
C LEU A 293 -3.30 -4.99 -4.26
N PHE A 294 -3.93 -3.83 -4.46
CA PHE A 294 -4.25 -3.35 -5.79
C PHE A 294 -2.98 -3.10 -6.60
N HIS A 295 -1.95 -2.47 -6.01
CA HIS A 295 -0.67 -2.25 -6.70
C HIS A 295 -0.04 -3.55 -7.21
N LEU A 296 -0.15 -4.63 -6.42
CA LEU A 296 0.33 -5.96 -6.83
C LEU A 296 -0.46 -6.52 -8.02
N ASN A 297 -1.79 -6.37 -8.00
CA ASN A 297 -2.67 -6.81 -9.08
C ASN A 297 -2.45 -5.97 -10.36
N ASP A 298 -2.32 -4.65 -10.23
CA ASP A 298 -2.06 -3.76 -11.35
C ASP A 298 -0.74 -4.10 -12.05
N GLY A 299 0.33 -4.33 -11.27
CA GLY A 299 1.62 -4.78 -11.79
C GLY A 299 1.54 -6.14 -12.48
N ALA A 300 0.82 -7.11 -11.89
CA ALA A 300 0.61 -8.43 -12.49
C ALA A 300 -0.21 -8.38 -13.78
N HIS A 301 -1.01 -7.33 -13.96
CA HIS A 301 -1.78 -7.05 -15.18
C HIS A 301 -1.04 -6.07 -16.11
N GLY A 302 0.29 -5.98 -16.00
CA GLY A 302 1.13 -5.21 -16.91
C GLY A 302 1.06 -3.69 -16.72
N GLY A 303 0.70 -3.22 -15.53
CA GLY A 303 0.47 -1.80 -15.26
C GLY A 303 -0.82 -1.32 -15.93
N TRP A 304 -1.89 -2.11 -15.79
CA TRP A 304 -3.19 -1.88 -16.43
C TRP A 304 -3.70 -0.45 -16.23
N SER A 305 -3.56 0.11 -15.03
CA SER A 305 -4.02 1.45 -14.67
C SER A 305 -3.43 2.51 -15.59
N GLN A 306 -2.15 2.39 -15.95
CA GLN A 306 -1.47 3.30 -16.86
C GLN A 306 -2.09 3.26 -18.26
N ALA A 307 -2.45 2.08 -18.77
CA ALA A 307 -3.06 1.96 -20.10
C ALA A 307 -4.54 2.35 -20.11
N ALA A 308 -5.31 1.89 -19.11
CA ALA A 308 -6.76 1.99 -19.11
C ALA A 308 -7.28 3.31 -18.52
N LEU A 309 -6.59 3.86 -17.52
CA LEU A 309 -7.12 4.99 -16.74
C LEU A 309 -6.39 6.31 -16.99
N SER A 310 -5.19 6.32 -17.60
CA SER A 310 -4.47 7.59 -17.86
C SER A 310 -5.29 8.61 -18.65
N PRO A 311 -5.99 8.25 -19.74
CA PRO A 311 -6.78 9.25 -20.48
C PRO A 311 -7.87 9.92 -19.63
N ILE A 312 -8.44 9.18 -18.67
CA ILE A 312 -9.45 9.71 -17.74
C ILE A 312 -8.76 10.61 -16.70
N TYR A 313 -7.70 10.09 -16.06
CA TYR A 313 -6.95 10.79 -15.03
C TYR A 313 -6.34 12.10 -15.55
N ASP A 314 -5.63 12.05 -16.67
CA ASP A 314 -4.98 13.20 -17.29
C ASP A 314 -6.01 14.24 -17.72
N GLY A 315 -7.17 13.82 -18.23
CA GLY A 315 -8.28 14.71 -18.56
C GLY A 315 -8.86 15.45 -17.35
N ILE A 316 -8.90 14.80 -16.18
CA ILE A 316 -9.31 15.42 -14.91
C ILE A 316 -8.24 16.38 -14.43
N VAL A 317 -6.96 15.96 -14.40
CA VAL A 317 -5.84 16.79 -13.94
C VAL A 317 -5.64 18.02 -14.84
N ALA A 318 -5.74 17.89 -16.15
CA ALA A 318 -5.65 19.01 -17.08
C ALA A 318 -6.76 20.05 -16.84
N ARG A 319 -7.96 19.60 -16.45
CA ARG A 319 -9.11 20.47 -16.17
C ARG A 319 -9.03 21.13 -14.80
N CYS A 320 -8.67 20.36 -13.77
CA CYS A 320 -8.77 20.78 -12.38
C CYS A 320 -7.45 21.24 -11.75
N GLY A 321 -6.31 20.85 -12.31
CA GLY A 321 -5.01 20.97 -11.66
C GLY A 321 -5.06 20.30 -10.29
N THR A 322 -4.66 21.03 -9.25
CA THR A 322 -4.70 20.58 -7.85
C THR A 322 -5.89 21.12 -7.04
N LYS A 323 -6.83 21.83 -7.67
CA LYS A 323 -7.92 22.53 -6.98
C LYS A 323 -8.91 21.54 -6.36
N ILE A 324 -8.93 21.46 -5.03
CA ILE A 324 -9.79 20.54 -4.26
C ILE A 324 -11.25 20.62 -4.71
N THR A 325 -11.83 21.81 -4.83
CA THR A 325 -13.25 21.98 -5.21
C THR A 325 -13.59 21.41 -6.59
N CYS A 326 -12.64 21.44 -7.54
CA CYS A 326 -12.81 20.84 -8.87
C CYS A 326 -12.63 19.32 -8.83
N LEU A 327 -11.70 18.82 -8.00
CA LEU A 327 -11.35 17.40 -7.89
C LEU A 327 -12.34 16.60 -7.03
N THR A 328 -13.07 17.24 -6.10
CA THR A 328 -14.03 16.58 -5.21
C THR A 328 -14.96 15.57 -5.88
N PRO A 329 -15.64 15.87 -7.01
CA PRO A 329 -16.53 14.89 -7.65
C PRO A 329 -15.80 13.71 -8.31
N TYR A 330 -14.51 13.86 -8.60
CA TYR A 330 -13.69 12.84 -9.25
C TYR A 330 -12.86 12.00 -8.27
N SER A 331 -12.70 12.45 -7.02
CA SER A 331 -11.89 11.75 -6.04
C SER A 331 -12.58 10.48 -5.54
N PRO A 332 -11.96 9.29 -5.68
CA PRO A 332 -12.55 8.06 -5.18
C PRO A 332 -12.73 8.07 -3.66
N ASN A 333 -11.79 8.70 -2.94
CA ASN A 333 -11.79 8.83 -1.48
C ASN A 333 -11.56 10.26 -1.02
N GLU A 334 -11.72 10.50 0.28
CA GLU A 334 -11.63 11.81 0.91
C GLU A 334 -10.25 12.13 1.50
N THR A 335 -9.28 11.23 1.34
CA THR A 335 -7.92 11.40 1.86
C THR A 335 -7.26 12.60 1.18
N ILE A 336 -6.92 13.62 1.96
CA ILE A 336 -6.22 14.83 1.50
C ILE A 336 -4.84 14.87 2.14
N VAL A 337 -3.82 15.13 1.32
CA VAL A 337 -2.45 15.33 1.79
C VAL A 337 -2.36 16.68 2.51
N LYS A 338 -1.72 16.72 3.69
CA LYS A 338 -1.56 17.95 4.47
C LYS A 338 -0.87 19.03 3.61
N GLY A 339 -1.54 20.16 3.42
CA GLY A 339 -1.03 21.26 2.59
C GLY A 339 -1.08 21.00 1.08
N GLY A 340 -1.69 19.89 0.65
CA GLY A 340 -1.82 19.47 -0.74
C GLY A 340 -3.28 19.32 -1.17
N THR A 341 -3.54 18.30 -1.98
CA THR A 341 -4.87 17.99 -2.51
C THR A 341 -5.27 16.54 -2.18
N TYR A 342 -6.33 16.02 -2.81
CA TYR A 342 -6.69 14.61 -2.70
C TYR A 342 -5.50 13.71 -3.02
N TYR A 343 -5.30 12.67 -2.22
CA TYR A 343 -4.16 11.76 -2.34
C TYR A 343 -4.04 11.14 -3.74
N SER A 344 -5.16 10.75 -4.35
CA SER A 344 -5.23 10.24 -5.73
C SER A 344 -4.76 11.23 -6.80
N PHE A 345 -4.75 12.53 -6.51
CA PHE A 345 -4.38 13.60 -7.44
C PHE A 345 -3.18 14.43 -6.96
N GLN A 346 -2.50 13.99 -5.90
CA GLN A 346 -1.33 14.67 -5.39
C GLN A 346 -0.22 14.61 -6.45
N PRO A 347 0.42 15.75 -6.81
CA PRO A 347 1.56 15.72 -7.72
C PRO A 347 2.63 14.72 -7.26
N GLY A 348 3.05 13.84 -8.19
CA GLY A 348 4.01 12.75 -7.94
C GLY A 348 3.37 11.37 -7.75
N ASN A 349 2.07 11.29 -7.41
CA ASN A 349 1.37 10.02 -7.21
C ASN A 349 0.92 9.37 -8.54
N GLY A 350 0.28 10.16 -9.41
CA GLY A 350 -0.13 9.73 -10.75
C GLY A 350 -1.34 8.78 -10.78
N VAL A 351 -1.62 8.24 -11.96
CA VAL A 351 -2.80 7.41 -12.23
C VAL A 351 -2.84 6.10 -11.43
N VAL A 352 -1.66 5.56 -11.08
CA VAL A 352 -1.54 4.29 -10.33
C VAL A 352 -2.16 4.45 -8.93
N GLU A 353 -1.87 5.55 -8.24
CA GLU A 353 -2.48 5.87 -6.95
C GLU A 353 -3.97 6.19 -7.08
N TYR A 354 -4.39 6.88 -8.15
CA TYR A 354 -5.82 7.06 -8.46
C TYR A 354 -6.55 5.72 -8.61
N ALA A 355 -5.94 4.76 -9.28
CA ALA A 355 -6.51 3.43 -9.50
C ALA A 355 -6.60 2.61 -8.20
N ALA A 356 -5.59 2.68 -7.34
CA ALA A 356 -5.62 2.06 -6.01
C ALA A 356 -6.72 2.65 -5.12
N GLU A 357 -6.87 3.98 -5.11
CA GLU A 357 -7.97 4.64 -4.40
C GLU A 357 -9.34 4.29 -5.00
N LEU A 358 -9.44 4.15 -6.33
CA LEU A 358 -10.65 3.67 -7.02
C LEU A 358 -11.00 2.23 -6.62
N ALA A 359 -10.01 1.36 -6.48
CA ALA A 359 -10.20 -0.02 -6.03
C ALA A 359 -10.73 -0.09 -4.60
N ILE A 360 -10.21 0.73 -3.68
CA ILE A 360 -10.78 0.88 -2.33
C ILE A 360 -12.23 1.33 -2.41
N ARG A 361 -12.52 2.35 -3.22
CA ARG A 361 -13.89 2.89 -3.34
C ARG A 361 -14.86 1.83 -3.88
N TYR A 362 -14.44 1.07 -4.89
CA TYR A 362 -15.19 -0.05 -5.43
C TYR A 362 -15.46 -1.10 -4.34
N TYR A 363 -14.42 -1.57 -3.65
CA TYR A 363 -14.55 -2.54 -2.57
C TYR A 363 -15.53 -2.09 -1.48
N ARG A 364 -15.44 -0.84 -1.02
CA ARG A 364 -16.34 -0.30 0.02
C ARG A 364 -17.80 -0.33 -0.40
N GLU A 365 -18.12 0.17 -1.59
CA GLU A 365 -19.51 0.25 -2.03
C GLU A 365 -20.08 -1.12 -2.39
N GLN A 366 -19.31 -1.98 -3.06
CA GLN A 366 -19.74 -3.34 -3.39
C GLN A 366 -19.97 -4.17 -2.12
N ARG A 367 -19.06 -4.10 -1.14
CA ARG A 367 -19.21 -4.78 0.15
C ARG A 367 -20.43 -4.29 0.92
N ALA A 368 -20.73 -3.00 0.88
CA ALA A 368 -21.95 -2.47 1.49
C ALA A 368 -23.20 -3.01 0.78
N ALA A 369 -23.22 -2.99 -0.56
CA ALA A 369 -24.33 -3.51 -1.36
C ALA A 369 -24.57 -5.01 -1.13
N LEU A 370 -23.51 -5.83 -1.15
CA LEU A 370 -23.56 -7.27 -0.87
C LEU A 370 -24.13 -7.59 0.52
N ARG A 371 -23.92 -6.69 1.49
CA ARG A 371 -24.41 -6.82 2.87
C ARG A 371 -25.75 -6.14 3.12
N GLY A 372 -26.41 -5.62 2.08
CA GLY A 372 -27.66 -4.87 2.21
C GLY A 372 -27.53 -3.60 3.07
N LYS A 373 -26.32 -3.03 3.17
CA LYS A 373 -26.07 -1.80 3.93
C LYS A 373 -26.22 -0.58 3.03
N PRO A 374 -26.84 0.52 3.51
CA PRO A 374 -26.93 1.75 2.75
C PRO A 374 -25.55 2.38 2.59
N LEU A 375 -25.32 3.01 1.44
CA LEU A 375 -24.15 3.87 1.24
C LEU A 375 -24.38 5.22 1.92
N ALA A 376 -23.34 5.76 2.57
CA ALA A 376 -23.40 7.09 3.18
C ALA A 376 -23.49 8.22 2.15
N LYS A 377 -23.03 7.97 0.92
CA LYS A 377 -23.03 8.90 -0.21
C LYS A 377 -23.62 8.22 -1.44
N ALA A 378 -23.99 9.00 -2.44
CA ALA A 378 -24.35 8.45 -3.75
C ALA A 378 -23.20 7.57 -4.30
N PRO A 379 -23.51 6.48 -5.04
CA PRO A 379 -22.51 5.65 -5.66
C PRO A 379 -21.51 6.47 -6.46
N PHE A 380 -20.22 6.15 -6.36
CA PHE A 380 -19.16 6.89 -7.05
C PHE A 380 -19.39 6.95 -8.57
N LYS A 381 -19.81 5.83 -9.16
CA LYS A 381 -20.14 5.70 -10.59
C LYS A 381 -21.27 6.63 -11.06
N CYS A 382 -22.05 7.20 -10.14
CA CYS A 382 -23.15 8.11 -10.44
C CYS A 382 -22.76 9.60 -10.38
N GLY A 383 -21.46 9.89 -10.22
CA GLY A 383 -20.90 11.23 -10.39
C GLY A 383 -20.73 11.60 -11.88
N PRO A 384 -19.71 12.39 -12.22
CA PRO A 384 -19.36 12.70 -13.60
C PRO A 384 -19.14 11.46 -14.47
N PRO A 385 -19.32 11.55 -15.81
CA PRO A 385 -19.14 10.41 -16.72
C PRO A 385 -17.79 9.71 -16.62
N GLU A 386 -16.73 10.45 -16.26
CA GLU A 386 -15.39 9.93 -15.99
C GLU A 386 -15.40 8.85 -14.90
N ASN A 387 -16.19 9.03 -13.84
CA ASN A 387 -16.29 8.08 -12.73
C ASN A 387 -16.93 6.77 -13.17
N ALA A 388 -18.05 6.84 -13.91
CA ALA A 388 -18.74 5.67 -14.45
C ALA A 388 -17.81 4.84 -15.36
N ARG A 389 -17.03 5.53 -16.20
CA ARG A 389 -16.08 4.89 -17.11
C ARG A 389 -14.93 4.22 -16.35
N ALA A 390 -14.30 4.93 -15.42
CA ALA A 390 -13.21 4.38 -14.61
C ALA A 390 -13.69 3.17 -13.79
N TRP A 391 -14.88 3.27 -13.20
CA TRP A 391 -15.53 2.18 -12.47
C TRP A 391 -15.76 0.94 -13.33
N SER A 392 -16.35 1.10 -14.51
CA SER A 392 -16.60 -0.01 -15.44
C SER A 392 -15.31 -0.67 -15.90
N LEU A 393 -14.26 0.10 -16.16
CA LEU A 393 -12.96 -0.42 -16.55
C LEU A 393 -12.35 -1.28 -15.43
N LEU A 394 -12.32 -0.76 -14.19
CA LEU A 394 -11.83 -1.50 -13.02
C LEU A 394 -12.64 -2.79 -12.79
N ALA A 395 -13.97 -2.69 -12.82
CA ALA A 395 -14.87 -3.83 -12.60
C ALA A 395 -14.66 -4.91 -13.65
N GLY A 396 -14.55 -4.52 -14.92
CA GLY A 396 -14.28 -5.43 -16.04
C GLY A 396 -12.93 -6.13 -15.93
N GLU A 397 -11.89 -5.41 -15.51
CA GLU A 397 -10.56 -6.01 -15.41
C GLU A 397 -10.45 -6.98 -14.24
N PHE A 398 -10.69 -6.51 -13.02
CA PHE A 398 -10.32 -7.29 -11.83
C PHE A 398 -11.48 -8.11 -11.25
N PHE A 399 -12.72 -7.71 -11.51
CA PHE A 399 -13.88 -8.16 -10.74
C PHE A 399 -14.95 -8.83 -11.60
N GLY A 400 -14.58 -9.30 -12.80
CA GLY A 400 -15.48 -10.06 -13.68
C GLY A 400 -16.73 -9.28 -14.11
N GLY A 401 -16.62 -7.95 -14.16
CA GLY A 401 -17.73 -7.05 -14.51
C GLY A 401 -18.81 -6.92 -13.43
N ALA A 402 -18.61 -7.49 -12.24
CA ALA A 402 -19.61 -7.44 -11.19
C ALA A 402 -19.89 -6.00 -10.74
N ASP A 403 -21.17 -5.67 -10.57
CA ASP A 403 -21.58 -4.41 -9.95
C ASP A 403 -22.92 -4.57 -9.25
N ARG A 404 -22.88 -4.62 -7.92
CA ARG A 404 -24.03 -4.78 -7.03
C ARG A 404 -24.54 -3.46 -6.49
N VAL A 405 -23.79 -2.37 -6.70
CA VAL A 405 -24.19 -1.04 -6.26
C VAL A 405 -25.39 -0.60 -7.09
N ALA A 406 -26.38 -0.01 -6.43
CA ALA A 406 -27.62 0.44 -7.07
C ALA A 406 -27.36 1.25 -8.34
N PRO A 407 -28.22 1.13 -9.36
CA PRO A 407 -28.09 1.93 -10.58
C PRO A 407 -28.23 3.42 -10.25
N CYS A 408 -27.64 4.25 -11.11
CA CYS A 408 -27.78 5.69 -11.00
C CYS A 408 -29.22 6.09 -11.29
N ARG A 409 -29.77 7.00 -10.49
CA ARG A 409 -31.10 7.54 -10.76
C ARG A 409 -31.05 8.31 -12.07
N GLU A 410 -31.95 7.99 -12.99
CA GLU A 410 -32.16 8.81 -14.18
C GLU A 410 -32.81 10.13 -13.75
N GLY A 411 -32.16 11.24 -14.08
CA GLY A 411 -32.71 12.59 -13.89
C GLY A 411 -31.90 13.47 -12.92
N PRO A 412 -31.99 14.81 -13.10
CA PRO A 412 -31.38 15.73 -12.15
C PRO A 412 -31.97 15.50 -10.75
N PRO A 413 -31.16 15.61 -9.68
CA PRO A 413 -31.72 15.62 -8.34
C PRO A 413 -32.80 16.70 -8.29
N ALA A 414 -33.97 16.37 -7.72
CA ALA A 414 -34.99 17.37 -7.45
C ALA A 414 -34.31 18.55 -6.73
N ALA A 415 -34.43 19.74 -7.32
CA ALA A 415 -33.89 20.94 -6.69
C ALA A 415 -34.49 21.05 -5.28
N PRO A 416 -33.68 21.40 -4.26
CA PRO A 416 -34.15 21.56 -2.89
C PRO A 416 -35.24 22.63 -2.77
#